data_AF-A0A7R9ZG69-F1
#
_entry.id   AF-A0A7R9ZG69-F1
#
_cell.length_a   1.000
_cell.length_b   1.000
_cell.length_c   1.000
_cell.angle_alpha   90.00
_cell.angle_beta   90.00
_cell.angle_gamma   90.00
#
_symmetry.space_group_name_H-M   'P 1'
#
loop_
_entity.id
_entity.type
_entity.pdbx_description
1 polymer ?
#
loop_
_entity_poly.entity_id
_entity_poly.type
_entity_poly.pdbx_seq_one_letter_code
_entity_poly.pdbx_strand_id
1 'polypeptide(L)'
;KKRETERTSALLHFLDHLAQSLRRDDAILRHAASSVLQHRLRSLLPSHDAVAFVADGSVLPRRSGASSLPMSCPPAVPFRAPEGSPMRKTVTVEMGKLAKYLPEEEESGHGSRVNGSSTVSITGLIIPKGVTLIAGGGYHGKSTLLRTIAA
;
A
#
# COMPACT_ATOMS: atom_id res chain seq x y z
N LYS A 1 -17.41 -45.43 8.73
CA LYS A 1 -17.22 -45.02 10.15
C LYS A 1 -15.74 -44.84 10.52
N LYS A 2 -14.91 -45.88 10.74
CA LYS A 2 -13.51 -45.71 11.22
C LYS A 2 -12.61 -44.79 10.35
N ARG A 3 -12.68 -44.93 9.01
CA ARG A 3 -11.91 -44.11 8.04
C ARG A 3 -12.37 -42.65 7.92
N GLU A 4 -13.58 -42.35 8.39
CA GLU A 4 -14.17 -41.01 8.31
C GLU A 4 -13.76 -40.17 9.53
N THR A 5 -13.71 -40.82 10.69
CA THR A 5 -13.20 -40.25 11.95
C THR A 5 -11.71 -39.89 11.87
N GLU A 6 -10.90 -40.74 11.22
CA GLU A 6 -9.47 -40.49 10.98
C GLU A 6 -9.24 -39.28 10.05
N ARG A 7 -10.08 -39.09 9.03
CA ARG A 7 -10.00 -37.93 8.12
C ARG A 7 -10.39 -36.62 8.81
N THR A 8 -11.44 -36.63 9.62
CA THR A 8 -11.82 -35.45 10.42
C THR A 8 -10.77 -35.10 11.47
N SER A 9 -10.13 -36.11 12.08
CA SER A 9 -9.03 -35.91 13.03
C SER A 9 -7.79 -35.29 12.36
N ALA A 10 -7.40 -35.80 11.18
CA ALA A 10 -6.27 -35.26 10.43
C ALA A 10 -6.50 -33.81 9.96
N LEU A 11 -7.73 -33.49 9.53
CA LEU A 11 -8.09 -32.15 9.11
C LEU A 11 -8.12 -31.17 10.29
N LEU A 12 -8.65 -31.57 11.44
CA LEU A 12 -8.62 -30.75 12.66
C LEU A 12 -7.18 -30.50 13.13
N HIS A 13 -6.31 -31.52 13.09
CA HIS A 13 -4.89 -31.36 13.41
C HIS A 13 -4.18 -30.43 12.43
N PHE A 14 -4.48 -30.52 11.13
CA PHE A 14 -3.91 -29.62 10.12
C PHE A 14 -4.39 -28.17 10.30
N LEU A 15 -5.68 -27.97 10.58
CA LEU A 15 -6.23 -26.64 10.84
C LEU A 15 -5.66 -26.02 12.12
N ASP A 16 -5.46 -26.82 13.17
CA ASP A 16 -4.85 -26.34 14.41
C ASP A 16 -3.37 -26.00 14.20
N HIS A 17 -2.65 -26.82 13.42
CA HIS A 17 -1.26 -26.53 13.04
C HIS A 17 -1.16 -25.28 12.14
N LEU A 18 -2.07 -25.09 11.19
CA LEU A 18 -2.16 -23.85 10.41
C LEU A 18 -2.49 -22.67 11.31
N ALA A 19 -3.48 -22.78 12.20
CA ALA A 19 -3.83 -21.70 13.13
C ALA A 19 -2.64 -21.34 14.04
N GLN A 20 -1.83 -22.31 14.47
CA GLN A 20 -0.63 -22.09 15.27
C GLN A 20 0.53 -21.49 14.46
N SER A 21 0.70 -21.88 13.19
CA SER A 21 1.67 -21.28 12.26
C SER A 21 1.29 -19.83 11.93
N LEU A 22 0.01 -19.60 11.60
CA LEU A 22 -0.56 -18.29 11.30
C LEU A 22 -0.51 -17.34 12.50
N ARG A 23 -0.50 -17.86 13.74
CA ARG A 23 -0.40 -17.06 14.97
C ARG A 23 0.95 -16.35 15.13
N ARG A 24 1.98 -16.67 14.33
CA ARG A 24 3.34 -16.13 14.52
C ARG A 24 4.06 -15.64 13.27
N ASP A 25 3.46 -15.73 12.09
CA ASP A 25 4.10 -15.24 10.88
C ASP A 25 3.90 -13.73 10.74
N ASP A 26 4.90 -12.96 11.17
CA ASP A 26 4.96 -11.50 10.96
C ASP A 26 4.76 -11.14 9.48
N ALA A 27 5.13 -12.02 8.53
CA ALA A 27 4.89 -11.82 7.11
C ALA A 27 3.39 -11.69 6.76
N ILE A 28 2.53 -12.51 7.38
CA ILE A 28 1.09 -12.49 7.14
C ILE A 28 0.48 -11.25 7.76
N LEU A 29 0.93 -10.88 8.97
CA LEU A 29 0.48 -9.67 9.64
C LEU A 29 0.92 -8.40 8.90
N ARG A 30 2.12 -8.38 8.32
CA ARG A 30 2.58 -7.31 7.40
C ARG A 30 1.71 -7.22 6.16
N HIS A 31 1.41 -8.34 5.53
CA HIS A 31 0.53 -8.38 4.36
C HIS A 31 -0.88 -7.87 4.71
N ALA A 32 -1.46 -8.35 5.81
CA ALA A 32 -2.75 -7.91 6.30
C ALA A 32 -2.75 -6.41 6.62
N ALA A 33 -1.72 -5.91 7.31
CA ALA A 33 -1.57 -4.50 7.61
C ALA A 33 -1.51 -3.63 6.34
N SER A 34 -0.73 -4.05 5.34
CA SER A 34 -0.67 -3.34 4.04
C SER A 34 -2.02 -3.34 3.31
N SER A 35 -2.70 -4.49 3.26
CA SER A 35 -4.02 -4.60 2.64
C SER A 35 -5.08 -3.73 3.34
N VAL A 36 -5.08 -3.74 4.68
CA VAL A 36 -5.98 -2.90 5.48
C VAL A 36 -5.67 -1.42 5.28
N LEU A 37 -4.39 -1.03 5.25
CA LEU A 37 -3.99 0.35 4.99
C LEU A 37 -4.49 0.82 3.62
N GLN A 38 -4.27 0.04 2.56
CA GLN A 38 -4.74 0.35 1.22
C GLN A 38 -6.27 0.48 1.16
N HIS A 39 -7.00 -0.42 1.84
CA HIS A 39 -8.46 -0.36 1.91
C HIS A 39 -8.94 0.91 2.62
N ARG A 40 -8.34 1.23 3.78
CA ARG A 40 -8.71 2.43 4.55
C ARG A 40 -8.37 3.71 3.78
N LEU A 41 -7.21 3.79 3.13
CA LEU A 41 -6.86 4.91 2.25
C LEU A 41 -7.89 5.11 1.14
N ARG A 42 -8.31 4.03 0.45
CA ARG A 42 -9.37 4.09 -0.56
C ARG A 42 -10.71 4.57 0.01
N SER A 43 -11.06 4.14 1.22
CA SER A 43 -12.30 4.58 1.88
C SER A 43 -12.33 6.07 2.24
N LEU A 44 -11.16 6.72 2.35
CA LEU A 44 -11.02 8.15 2.63
C LEU A 44 -11.08 9.04 1.37
N LEU A 45 -10.94 8.47 0.17
CA LEU A 45 -10.99 9.25 -1.07
C LEU A 45 -12.30 10.03 -1.26
N PRO A 46 -13.49 9.44 -1.01
CA PRO A 46 -14.75 10.17 -1.15
C PRO A 46 -14.86 11.39 -0.24
N SER A 47 -14.36 11.32 1.00
CA SER A 47 -14.38 12.46 1.95
C SER A 47 -13.43 13.59 1.54
N HIS A 48 -12.44 13.30 0.71
CA HIS A 48 -11.52 14.29 0.14
C HIS A 48 -11.93 14.78 -1.25
N ASP A 49 -13.13 14.41 -1.72
CA ASP A 49 -13.59 14.62 -3.09
C ASP A 49 -12.57 14.17 -4.15
N ALA A 50 -11.94 13.03 -3.88
CA ALA A 50 -10.82 12.49 -4.64
C ALA A 50 -11.19 11.20 -5.38
N VAL A 51 -10.48 10.95 -6.49
CA VAL A 51 -10.56 9.70 -7.27
C VAL A 51 -9.33 8.83 -7.13
N ALA A 52 -8.18 9.40 -6.74
CA ALA A 52 -6.95 8.65 -6.54
C ALA A 52 -6.02 9.32 -5.53
N PHE A 53 -5.13 8.51 -4.95
CA PHE A 53 -4.05 8.96 -4.08
C PHE A 53 -2.75 8.23 -4.46
N VAL A 54 -1.66 8.99 -4.62
CA VAL A 54 -0.32 8.44 -4.89
C VAL A 54 0.60 8.90 -3.77
N ALA A 55 1.05 7.97 -2.93
CA ALA A 55 1.90 8.28 -1.79
C ALA A 55 3.30 8.75 -2.24
N ASP A 56 3.85 9.74 -1.56
CA ASP A 56 5.27 10.09 -1.67
C ASP A 56 6.12 8.83 -1.35
N GLY A 57 7.24 8.66 -2.03
CA GLY A 57 8.09 7.46 -1.93
C GLY A 57 7.69 6.30 -2.84
N SER A 58 6.50 6.33 -3.46
CA SER A 58 6.03 5.25 -4.34
C SER A 58 6.96 5.03 -5.55
N VAL A 59 7.38 3.79 -5.78
CA VAL A 59 8.12 3.40 -7.00
C VAL A 59 7.11 3.00 -8.09
N LEU A 60 6.83 3.94 -8.99
CA LEU A 60 5.83 3.75 -10.07
C LEU A 60 6.36 2.93 -11.26
N PRO A 61 7.63 3.07 -11.68
CA PRO A 61 8.15 2.29 -12.80
C PRO A 61 8.18 0.80 -12.49
N ARG A 62 7.64 0.00 -13.41
CA ARG A 62 7.77 -1.46 -13.42
C ARG A 62 9.17 -1.85 -13.90
N ARG A 63 9.67 -2.99 -13.44
CA ARG A 63 10.98 -3.55 -13.85
C ARG A 63 11.10 -3.68 -15.36
N SER A 64 10.03 -4.10 -16.03
CA SER A 64 9.92 -4.16 -17.49
C SER A 64 8.45 -4.13 -17.91
N GLY A 65 8.18 -3.95 -19.20
CA GLY A 65 6.80 -3.97 -19.73
C GLY A 65 6.07 -5.30 -19.50
N ALA A 66 6.81 -6.40 -19.33
CA ALA A 66 6.26 -7.74 -19.12
C ALA A 66 6.19 -8.17 -17.63
N SER A 67 6.82 -7.44 -16.70
CA SER A 67 6.89 -7.83 -15.28
C SER A 67 6.08 -6.89 -14.39
N SER A 68 5.31 -7.39 -13.43
CA SER A 68 4.57 -6.57 -12.43
C SER A 68 5.44 -6.12 -11.25
N LEU A 69 6.71 -6.53 -11.20
CA LEU A 69 7.63 -6.15 -10.15
C LEU A 69 8.05 -4.69 -10.28
N PRO A 70 8.34 -3.99 -9.17
CA PRO A 70 8.89 -2.64 -9.20
C PRO A 70 10.30 -2.63 -9.81
N MET A 71 10.65 -1.53 -10.47
CA MET A 71 12.01 -1.24 -10.91
C MET A 71 12.91 -0.99 -9.71
N SER A 72 14.17 -1.43 -9.77
CA SER A 72 15.15 -1.13 -8.72
C SER A 72 15.40 0.38 -8.61
N CYS A 73 15.65 0.84 -7.39
CA CYS A 73 16.04 2.22 -7.09
C CYS A 73 17.49 2.22 -6.61
N PRO A 74 18.45 2.83 -7.34
CA PRO A 74 18.39 3.39 -8.70
C PRO A 74 18.20 2.32 -9.81
N PRO A 75 17.77 2.68 -11.05
CA PRO A 75 17.57 4.04 -11.57
C PRO A 75 16.14 4.62 -11.38
N ALA A 76 15.23 3.90 -10.72
CA ALA A 76 13.90 4.45 -10.45
C ALA A 76 13.99 5.69 -9.54
N VAL A 77 13.22 6.73 -9.86
CA VAL A 77 13.05 7.90 -9.01
C VAL A 77 11.75 7.73 -8.22
N PRO A 78 11.79 7.69 -6.87
CA PRO A 78 10.59 7.64 -6.05
C PRO A 78 9.66 8.82 -6.34
N PHE A 79 8.36 8.56 -6.38
CA PHE A 79 7.38 9.60 -6.61
C PHE A 79 7.40 10.63 -5.47
N ARG A 80 7.27 11.91 -5.82
CA ARG A 80 7.11 13.00 -4.86
C ARG A 80 6.08 13.97 -5.40
N ALA A 81 5.03 14.22 -4.61
CA ALA A 81 4.02 15.20 -4.96
C ALA A 81 4.67 16.59 -5.08
N PRO A 82 4.29 17.41 -6.07
CA PRO A 82 4.90 18.72 -6.28
C PRO A 82 4.78 19.61 -5.04
N GLU A 83 5.90 20.22 -4.62
CA GLU A 83 5.92 21.15 -3.50
C GLU A 83 5.04 22.38 -3.80
N GLY A 84 4.21 22.78 -2.84
CA GLY A 84 3.28 23.91 -2.99
C GLY A 84 1.99 23.61 -3.77
N SER A 85 1.81 22.41 -4.32
CA SER A 85 0.55 22.04 -5.00
C SER A 85 -0.60 21.87 -4.00
N PRO A 86 -1.81 22.39 -4.28
CA PRO A 86 -3.00 22.13 -3.44
C PRO A 86 -3.43 20.66 -3.46
N MET A 87 -2.90 19.88 -4.41
CA MET A 87 -3.12 18.43 -4.52
C MET A 87 -2.22 17.63 -3.57
N ARG A 88 -1.16 18.23 -3.01
CA ARG A 88 -0.31 17.57 -2.02
C ARG A 88 -1.00 17.60 -0.66
N LYS A 89 -1.39 16.43 -0.16
CA LYS A 89 -2.14 16.30 1.11
C LYS A 89 -1.57 15.18 1.96
N THR A 90 -1.66 15.34 3.28
CA THR A 90 -1.37 14.30 4.26
C THR A 90 -2.69 13.66 4.68
N VAL A 91 -2.78 12.34 4.52
CA VAL A 91 -3.94 11.53 4.92
C VAL A 91 -3.55 10.72 6.14
N THR A 92 -4.37 10.78 7.19
CA THR A 92 -4.17 10.01 8.40
C THR A 92 -5.16 8.86 8.46
N VAL A 93 -4.64 7.67 8.72
CA VAL A 93 -5.38 6.42 8.80
C VAL A 93 -5.20 5.81 10.17
N GLU A 94 -6.28 5.48 10.84
CA GLU A 94 -6.23 4.64 12.02
C GLU A 94 -5.88 3.20 11.61
N MET A 95 -4.91 2.58 12.27
CA MET A 95 -4.44 1.21 12.02
C MET A 95 -4.47 0.33 13.28
N GLY A 96 -4.71 0.90 14.46
CA GLY A 96 -4.80 0.13 15.70
C GLY A 96 -3.49 -0.61 16.00
N LYS A 97 -3.61 -1.88 16.44
CA LYS A 97 -2.49 -2.80 16.66
C LYS A 97 -1.76 -3.21 15.38
N LEU A 98 -2.33 -2.95 14.20
CA LEU A 98 -1.69 -3.30 12.92
C LEU A 98 -0.62 -2.30 12.50
N ALA A 99 -0.61 -1.10 13.09
CA ALA A 99 0.38 -0.06 12.75
C ALA A 99 1.83 -0.56 12.88
N LYS A 100 2.13 -1.37 13.91
CA LYS A 100 3.46 -1.94 14.16
C LYS A 100 3.95 -2.96 13.11
N TYR A 101 3.07 -3.42 12.24
CA TYR A 101 3.40 -4.36 11.17
C TYR A 101 3.55 -3.68 9.80
N LEU A 102 3.40 -2.35 9.73
CA LEU A 102 3.75 -1.61 8.53
C LEU A 102 5.26 -1.36 8.51
N PRO A 103 5.89 -1.37 7.33
CA PRO A 103 7.30 -1.02 7.22
C PRO A 103 7.49 0.43 7.69
N GLU A 104 8.43 0.64 8.61
CA GLU A 104 8.95 1.99 8.88
C GLU A 104 9.83 2.37 7.69
N GLU A 105 9.44 3.38 6.94
CA GLU A 105 10.30 3.90 5.88
C GLU A 105 11.44 4.69 6.53
N GLU A 106 12.68 4.21 6.38
CA GLU A 106 13.89 4.88 6.87
C GLU A 106 14.04 6.28 6.26
N GLU A 107 14.02 7.29 7.14
CA GLU A 107 14.71 8.61 7.11
C GLU A 107 14.71 9.48 5.84
N SER A 108 13.95 9.18 4.79
CA SER A 108 13.86 10.04 3.60
C SER A 108 12.69 11.05 3.68
N GLY A 109 12.39 11.62 4.85
CA GLY A 109 11.57 12.83 5.04
C GLY A 109 10.13 12.88 4.47
N HIS A 110 9.63 11.79 3.88
CA HIS A 110 8.40 11.76 3.08
C HIS A 110 7.47 10.59 3.43
N GLY A 111 7.84 9.77 4.41
CA GLY A 111 7.19 8.51 4.73
C GLY A 111 6.20 8.57 5.89
N SER A 112 5.35 7.54 5.91
CA SER A 112 4.35 7.21 6.92
C SER A 112 4.86 7.42 8.37
N ARG A 113 4.53 8.54 9.01
CA ARG A 113 4.93 8.77 10.41
C ARG A 113 3.97 8.02 11.33
N VAL A 114 4.46 6.92 11.90
CA VAL A 114 3.77 6.19 12.97
C VAL A 114 3.99 6.99 14.25
N ASN A 115 3.03 7.84 14.61
CA ASN A 115 3.00 8.38 15.96
C ASN A 115 2.61 7.20 16.87
N GLY A 116 3.28 7.02 18.02
CA GLY A 116 3.18 5.87 18.93
C GLY A 116 1.78 5.51 19.49
N SER A 117 0.70 6.01 18.89
CA SER A 117 -0.68 5.63 19.08
C SER A 117 -1.33 5.34 17.72
N SER A 118 -1.45 4.05 17.37
CA SER A 118 -2.47 3.44 16.50
C SER A 118 -2.81 4.06 15.13
N THR A 119 -2.08 5.06 14.66
CA THR A 119 -2.40 5.87 13.49
C THR A 119 -1.17 6.06 12.61
N VAL A 120 -1.43 6.21 11.32
CA VAL A 120 -0.44 6.27 10.25
C VAL A 120 -0.76 7.49 9.39
N SER A 121 0.19 8.41 9.22
CA SER A 121 0.00 9.61 8.40
C SER A 121 0.90 9.54 7.17
N ILE A 122 0.29 9.54 5.98
CA ILE A 122 0.97 9.40 4.69
C ILE A 122 0.74 10.65 3.86
N THR A 123 1.82 11.22 3.33
CA THR A 123 1.74 12.38 2.43
C THR A 123 1.83 11.92 0.98
N GLY A 124 1.11 12.59 0.09
CA GLY A 124 1.13 12.24 -1.32
C GLY A 124 0.27 13.17 -2.18
N LEU A 125 0.12 12.79 -3.45
CA LEU A 125 -0.70 13.47 -4.43
C LEU A 125 -2.14 12.94 -4.37
N ILE A 126 -3.08 13.79 -4.00
CA ILE A 126 -4.53 13.55 -4.14
C ILE A 126 -5.00 14.08 -5.51
N ILE A 127 -5.65 13.22 -6.29
CA ILE A 127 -6.27 13.59 -7.56
C ILE A 127 -7.77 13.82 -7.29
N PRO A 128 -8.28 15.06 -7.40
CA PRO A 128 -9.68 15.37 -7.13
C PRO A 128 -10.59 14.82 -8.24
N LYS A 129 -11.90 14.77 -7.97
CA LYS A 129 -12.90 14.55 -9.01
C LYS A 129 -12.85 15.68 -10.05
N GLY A 130 -13.24 15.35 -11.28
CA GLY A 130 -13.18 16.26 -12.43
C GLY A 130 -12.08 15.87 -13.43
N VAL A 131 -11.53 16.86 -14.12
CA VAL A 131 -10.52 16.65 -15.16
C VAL A 131 -9.15 17.05 -14.63
N THR A 132 -8.21 16.10 -14.56
CA THR A 132 -6.80 16.33 -14.21
C THR A 132 -5.92 16.04 -15.44
N LEU A 133 -5.13 17.03 -15.87
CA LEU A 133 -4.22 16.88 -17.01
C LEU A 133 -2.80 16.54 -16.54
N ILE A 134 -2.25 15.43 -17.05
CA ILE A 134 -0.84 15.06 -16.85
C ILE A 134 -0.09 15.36 -18.15
N ALA A 135 0.68 16.45 -18.15
CA ALA A 135 1.45 16.92 -19.31
C ALA A 135 2.97 16.73 -19.13
N GLY A 136 3.74 16.88 -20.21
CA GLY A 136 5.20 16.76 -20.22
C GLY A 136 5.75 16.09 -21.48
N GLY A 137 7.07 16.20 -21.70
CA GLY A 137 7.76 15.66 -22.88
C GLY A 137 7.71 14.13 -23.01
N GLY A 138 8.10 13.60 -24.17
CA GLY A 138 8.23 12.15 -24.38
C GLY A 138 9.17 11.50 -23.35
N TYR A 139 8.87 10.29 -22.90
CA TYR A 139 9.69 9.53 -21.93
C TYR A 139 9.81 10.10 -20.50
N HIS A 140 8.94 11.03 -20.10
CA HIS A 140 8.93 11.63 -18.75
C HIS A 140 8.00 10.91 -17.74
N GLY A 141 7.64 9.65 -17.97
CA GLY A 141 6.87 8.86 -16.99
C GLY A 141 5.35 9.11 -16.93
N LYS A 142 4.77 9.93 -17.83
CA LYS A 142 3.31 10.19 -17.87
C LYS A 142 2.47 8.91 -17.91
N SER A 143 2.78 8.00 -18.84
CA SER A 143 2.09 6.71 -18.97
C SER A 143 2.36 5.79 -17.78
N THR A 144 3.51 5.94 -17.12
CA THR A 144 3.83 5.19 -15.89
C THR A 144 2.89 5.61 -14.77
N LEU A 145 2.74 6.91 -14.53
CA LEU A 145 1.81 7.44 -13.53
C LEU A 145 0.36 7.03 -13.82
N LEU A 146 -0.10 7.18 -15.07
CA LEU A 146 -1.46 6.80 -15.45
C LEU A 146 -1.73 5.30 -15.27
N ARG A 147 -0.77 4.43 -15.61
CA ARG A 147 -0.92 2.99 -15.41
C ARG A 147 -1.01 2.61 -13.94
N THR A 148 -0.33 3.34 -13.05
CA THR A 148 -0.45 3.09 -11.60
C THR A 148 -1.84 3.43 -11.07
N ILE A 149 -2.47 4.49 -11.60
CA ILE A 149 -3.81 4.91 -11.16
C ILE A 149 -4.91 3.99 -11.69
N ALA A 150 -4.70 3.40 -12.87
CA ALA A 150 -5.68 2.52 -13.52
C ALA A 150 -5.67 1.06 -13.02
N ALA A 151 -4.71 0.68 -12.18
CA ALA A 151 -4.52 -0.69 -11.68
C ALA A 151 -5.32 -0.94 -10.39
#